data_AF-A0A1F3LXK6-F1
#
_entry.id   AF-A0A1F3LXK6-F1
#
_cell.length_a   1.000
_cell.length_b   1.000
_cell.length_c   1.000
_cell.angle_alpha   90.00
_cell.angle_beta   90.00
_cell.angle_gamma   90.00
#
_symmetry.space_group_name_H-M   'P 1'
#
loop_
_entity.id
_entity.type
_entity.pdbx_description
1 polymer ?
#
loop_
_entity_poly.entity_id
_entity_poly.type
_entity_poly.pdbx_seq_one_letter_code
_entity_poly.pdbx_strand_id
1 'polypeptide(L)'
;MNDPAQISDLVQIMWNLLNLAIRLAGIATFIMIILGGFKWLTSGGDPKAVESARNTITYAILGLVLIIIAWFILKFIADFTGIEGLLEFKFE
;
A
#
# COMPACT_ATOMS: atom_id res chain seq x y z
N MET A 1 23.01 -23.82 -3.69
CA MET A 1 23.73 -23.34 -4.90
C MET A 1 23.99 -21.87 -4.63
N ASN A 2 25.24 -21.55 -4.26
CA ASN A 2 25.63 -20.25 -3.70
C ASN A 2 26.14 -19.34 -4.82
N ASP A 3 25.24 -18.90 -5.68
CA ASP A 3 25.49 -17.68 -6.43
C ASP A 3 25.35 -16.49 -5.47
N PRO A 4 26.25 -15.48 -5.51
CA PRO A 4 26.13 -14.31 -4.66
C PRO A 4 24.80 -13.61 -4.93
N ALA A 5 24.12 -13.15 -3.87
CA ALA A 5 22.83 -12.48 -3.97
C ALA A 5 22.88 -11.33 -4.97
N GLN A 6 22.05 -11.40 -6.01
CA GLN A 6 21.98 -10.41 -7.06
C GLN A 6 21.01 -9.28 -6.68
N ILE A 7 21.15 -8.12 -7.31
CA ILE A 7 20.23 -6.99 -7.09
C ILE A 7 18.78 -7.38 -7.41
N SER A 8 18.59 -8.29 -8.39
CA SER A 8 17.29 -8.87 -8.73
C SER A 8 16.62 -9.59 -7.55
N ASP A 9 17.38 -10.31 -6.73
CA ASP A 9 16.83 -11.09 -5.61
C ASP A 9 16.26 -10.17 -4.54
N LEU A 10 16.94 -9.05 -4.26
CA LEU A 10 16.46 -8.02 -3.34
C LEU A 10 15.18 -7.37 -3.85
N VAL A 11 15.15 -6.99 -5.14
CA VAL A 11 13.97 -6.39 -5.78
C VAL A 11 12.79 -7.38 -5.74
N GLN A 12 13.03 -8.66 -5.98
CA GLN A 12 12.00 -9.70 -5.93
C GLN A 12 11.42 -9.90 -4.52
N ILE A 13 12.26 -9.90 -3.48
CA ILE A 13 11.78 -9.99 -2.09
C ILE A 13 10.90 -8.78 -1.77
N MET A 14 11.34 -7.57 -2.12
CA MET A 14 10.54 -6.35 -1.90
C MET A 14 9.22 -6.38 -2.66
N TRP A 15 9.22 -6.88 -3.90
CA TRP A 15 8.02 -7.06 -4.71
C TRP A 15 7.01 -8.01 -4.06
N ASN A 16 7.47 -9.16 -3.56
CA ASN A 16 6.62 -10.12 -2.88
C ASN A 16 5.98 -9.55 -1.61
N LEU A 17 6.76 -8.79 -0.82
CA LEU A 17 6.25 -8.08 0.35
C LEU A 17 5.21 -7.02 -0.03
N LEU A 18 5.46 -6.26 -1.10
CA LEU A 18 4.52 -5.26 -1.59
C LEU A 18 3.21 -5.90 -2.07
N ASN A 19 3.26 -7.00 -2.81
CA ASN A 19 2.06 -7.70 -3.27
C ASN A 19 1.20 -8.22 -2.10
N LEU A 20 1.84 -8.75 -1.06
CA LEU A 20 1.14 -9.15 0.16
C LEU A 20 0.52 -7.92 0.85
N ALA A 21 1.27 -6.82 0.97
CA ALA A 21 0.80 -5.59 1.56
C ALA A 21 -0.39 -4.99 0.80
N ILE A 22 -0.38 -4.98 -0.54
CA ILE A 22 -1.49 -4.49 -1.37
C ILE A 22 -2.78 -5.26 -1.09
N ARG A 23 -2.71 -6.60 -1.05
CA ARG A 23 -3.88 -7.46 -0.81
C ARG A 23 -4.50 -7.17 0.57
N LEU A 24 -3.67 -7.06 1.60
CA LEU A 24 -4.12 -6.76 2.96
C LEU A 24 -4.61 -5.32 3.11
N ALA A 25 -3.90 -4.36 2.51
CA ALA A 25 -4.22 -2.95 2.59
C ALA A 25 -5.52 -2.60 1.87
N GLY A 26 -5.85 -3.25 0.75
CA GLY A 26 -7.14 -3.05 0.09
C GLY A 26 -8.32 -3.33 1.02
N ILE A 27 -8.28 -4.47 1.73
CA ILE A 27 -9.31 -4.86 2.70
C ILE A 27 -9.29 -3.92 3.92
N ALA A 28 -8.11 -3.65 4.47
CA ALA A 28 -7.96 -2.79 5.65
C ALA A 28 -8.45 -1.36 5.39
N THR A 29 -8.07 -0.76 4.25
CA THR A 29 -8.51 0.59 3.86
C THR A 29 -10.02 0.62 3.63
N PHE A 30 -10.60 -0.40 2.99
CA PHE A 30 -12.05 -0.48 2.82
C PHE A 30 -12.78 -0.45 4.18
N ILE A 31 -12.34 -1.25 5.14
CA ILE A 31 -12.90 -1.28 6.50
C ILE A 31 -12.72 0.08 7.20
N MET A 32 -11.53 0.68 7.13
CA MET A 32 -11.26 1.97 7.77
C MET A 32 -12.10 3.11 7.19
N ILE A 33 -12.36 3.12 5.88
CA ILE A 33 -13.23 4.12 5.26
C ILE A 33 -14.67 3.95 5.75
N ILE A 34 -15.19 2.71 5.85
CA ILE A 34 -16.53 2.45 6.38
C ILE A 34 -16.62 2.91 7.84
N LEU A 35 -15.66 2.53 8.69
CA LEU A 35 -15.64 2.91 10.10
C LEU A 35 -15.50 4.43 10.29
N GLY A 36 -14.65 5.06 9.50
CA GLY A 36 -14.47 6.52 9.50
C GLY A 36 -15.74 7.25 9.03
N GLY A 37 -16.40 6.75 7.98
CA GLY A 37 -17.67 7.29 7.49
C GLY A 37 -18.79 7.15 8.52
N PHE A 38 -18.93 5.98 9.14
CA PHE A 38 -19.89 5.76 10.22
C PHE A 38 -19.64 6.70 11.40
N LYS A 39 -18.38 6.82 11.83
CA LYS A 39 -17.99 7.73 12.91
C LYS A 39 -18.33 9.18 12.56
N TRP A 40 -18.12 9.59 11.32
CA TRP A 40 -18.46 10.93 10.87
C TRP A 40 -19.97 11.20 10.92
N LEU A 41 -20.78 10.24 10.45
CA LEU A 41 -22.25 10.33 10.48
C LEU A 41 -22.81 10.35 11.92
N THR A 42 -22.25 9.54 12.81
CA THR A 42 -22.70 9.46 14.22
C THR A 42 -22.11 10.54 15.13
N SER A 43 -21.24 11.40 14.60
CA SER A 43 -20.57 12.48 15.37
C SER A 43 -21.55 13.54 15.91
N GLY A 44 -22.78 13.63 15.37
CA GLY A 44 -23.80 14.55 15.87
C GLY A 44 -23.41 16.04 15.82
N GLY A 45 -22.36 16.40 15.07
CA GLY A 45 -21.82 17.76 14.99
C GLY A 45 -20.75 18.11 16.02
N ASP A 46 -20.32 17.18 16.90
CA ASP A 46 -19.17 17.41 17.77
C ASP A 46 -17.88 17.60 16.94
N PRO A 47 -17.23 18.78 16.98
CA PRO A 47 -16.04 19.05 16.18
C PRO A 47 -14.91 18.04 16.40
N LYS A 48 -14.73 17.53 17.63
CA LYS A 48 -13.68 16.56 17.94
C LYS A 48 -13.94 15.20 17.31
N ALA A 49 -15.18 14.73 17.36
CA ALA A 49 -15.59 13.48 16.74
C ALA A 49 -15.44 13.53 15.22
N VAL A 50 -15.86 14.64 14.61
CA VAL A 50 -15.72 14.90 13.16
C VAL A 50 -14.26 14.92 12.73
N GLU A 51 -13.41 15.64 13.46
CA GLU A 51 -11.97 15.70 13.17
C GLU A 51 -11.32 14.32 13.26
N SER A 52 -11.65 13.54 14.30
CA SER A 52 -11.12 12.19 14.45
C SER A 52 -11.56 11.26 13.31
N ALA A 53 -12.83 11.34 12.87
CA ALA A 53 -13.33 10.58 11.73
C ALA A 53 -12.60 10.95 10.42
N ARG A 54 -12.40 12.25 10.18
CA ARG A 54 -11.64 12.75 9.03
C ARG A 54 -10.19 12.26 9.04
N ASN A 55 -9.55 12.25 10.21
CA ASN A 55 -8.20 11.74 10.36
C ASN A 55 -8.13 10.24 10.04
N THR A 56 -9.08 9.43 10.50
CA THR A 56 -9.16 8.00 10.14
C THR A 56 -9.22 7.79 8.63
N ILE A 57 -10.09 8.53 7.94
CA ILE A 57 -10.22 8.42 6.47
C ILE A 57 -8.92 8.89 5.79
N THR A 58 -8.34 9.99 6.27
CA THR A 58 -7.08 10.55 5.74
C THR A 58 -5.94 9.55 5.85
N TYR A 59 -5.77 8.89 7.01
CA TYR A 59 -4.75 7.86 7.19
C TYR A 59 -4.99 6.63 6.32
N ALA A 60 -6.24 6.23 6.13
CA ALA A 60 -6.58 5.11 5.24
C ALA A 60 -6.19 5.40 3.77
N ILE A 61 -6.42 6.64 3.32
CA ILE A 61 -6.01 7.11 1.99
C ILE A 61 -4.48 7.22 1.90
N LEU A 62 -3.83 7.80 2.90
CA LEU A 62 -2.37 7.92 2.94
C LEU A 62 -1.68 6.55 2.88
N GLY A 63 -2.25 5.53 3.54
CA GLY A 63 -1.76 4.16 3.44
C GLY A 63 -1.80 3.60 2.01
N LEU A 64 -2.89 3.84 1.27
CA LEU A 64 -2.97 3.45 -0.15
C LEU A 64 -1.97 4.21 -1.01
N VAL A 65 -1.85 5.53 -0.79
CA VAL A 65 -0.90 6.37 -1.53
C VAL A 65 0.53 5.88 -1.32
N LEU A 66 0.91 5.54 -0.09
CA LEU A 66 2.24 4.99 0.20
C LEU A 66 2.54 3.70 -0.55
N ILE A 67 1.55 2.81 -0.68
CA ILE A 67 1.69 1.56 -1.41
C ILE A 67 1.88 1.80 -2.92
N ILE A 68 1.14 2.74 -3.48
CA ILE A 68 1.29 3.16 -4.88
C ILE A 68 2.69 3.74 -5.13
N ILE A 69 3.18 4.58 -4.21
CA ILE A 69 4.52 5.14 -4.31
C ILE A 69 5.59 4.05 -4.22
N ALA A 70 5.44 3.09 -3.29
CA ALA A 70 6.38 1.97 -3.16
C ALA A 70 6.44 1.15 -4.45
N TRP A 71 5.28 0.87 -5.07
CA TRP A 71 5.21 0.22 -6.39
C TRP A 71 5.98 1.00 -7.46
N PHE A 72 5.79 2.31 -7.50
CA PHE A 72 6.46 3.19 -8.47
C PHE A 72 7.97 3.20 -8.30
N ILE A 73 8.46 3.22 -7.05
CA ILE A 73 9.89 3.16 -6.74
C ILE A 73 10.50 1.83 -7.18
N LEU A 74 9.86 0.70 -6.86
CA LEU A 74 10.35 -0.61 -7.30
C LEU A 74 10.40 -0.72 -8.82
N LYS A 75 9.40 -0.15 -9.50
CA LYS A 75 9.38 -0.05 -10.96
C LYS A 75 10.54 0.76 -11.51
N PHE A 76 10.74 1.95 -10.97
CA PHE A 76 11.84 2.81 -11.39
C PHE A 76 13.21 2.14 -11.22
N ILE A 77 13.43 1.42 -10.10
CA ILE A 77 14.68 0.70 -9.85
C ILE A 77 14.86 -0.44 -10.84
N ALA A 78 13.82 -1.23 -11.12
CA ALA A 78 13.89 -2.34 -12.08
C ALA A 78 14.21 -1.83 -13.50
N ASP A 79 13.51 -0.79 -13.94
CA ASP A 79 13.72 -0.17 -15.26
C ASP A 79 15.13 0.43 -15.37
N PHE A 80 15.63 1.12 -14.32
CA PHE A 80 16.96 1.72 -14.31
C PHE A 80 18.10 0.70 -14.29
N THR A 81 17.90 -0.43 -13.63
CA THR A 81 18.90 -1.51 -13.51
C THR A 81 18.86 -2.50 -14.67
N GLY A 82 17.89 -2.38 -15.59
CA GLY A 82 17.71 -3.29 -16.73
C GLY A 82 17.20 -4.68 -16.32
N ILE A 83 16.63 -4.80 -15.12
CA ILE A 83 16.08 -6.06 -14.60
C ILE A 83 14.63 -6.15 -15.07
N GLU A 84 14.45 -6.46 -16.35
CA GLU A 84 13.14 -6.63 -16.97
C GLU A 84 12.54 -7.97 -16.55
N GLY A 85 11.36 -7.95 -15.90
CA GLY A 85 10.59 -9.16 -15.59
C GLY A 85 10.11 -9.34 -14.13
N LEU A 86 10.51 -8.49 -13.19
CA LEU A 86 10.11 -8.62 -11.77
C LEU A 86 8.75 -8.01 -11.41
N LEU A 87 8.07 -7.39 -12.37
CA LEU A 87 6.86 -6.57 -12.13
C LEU A 87 5.65 -7.05 -12.91
N GLU A 88 5.62 -8.32 -13.32
CA GLU A 88 4.36 -8.93 -13.71
C GLU A 88 3.51 -9.14 -12.45
N PHE A 89 2.48 -8.31 -12.31
CA PHE A 89 1.39 -8.57 -11.39
C PHE A 89 0.60 -9.78 -11.94
N LYS A 90 1.12 -10.98 -11.72
CA LYS A 90 0.46 -12.22 -12.13
C LYS A 90 -0.70 -12.48 -11.17
N PHE A 91 -1.90 -12.09 -11.60
CA PHE A 91 -3.13 -12.65 -11.05
C PHE A 91 -3.22 -14.08 -11.58
N GLU A 92 -2.75 -15.02 -10.78
CA GLU A 92 -3.12 -16.44 -10.98
C GLU A 92 -4.55 -16.66 -10.49
#